data_AF-A0A8I1LTD4-F1
#
_entry.id   AF-A0A8I1LTD4-F1
#
_cell.length_a   1.000
_cell.length_b   1.000
_cell.length_c   1.000
_cell.angle_alpha   90.00
_cell.angle_beta   90.00
_cell.angle_gamma   90.00
#
_symmetry.space_group_name_H-M   'P 1'
#
loop_
_entity.id
_entity.type
_entity.pdbx_description
1 polymer ?
#
loop_
_entity_poly.entity_id
_entity_poly.type
_entity_poly.pdbx_seq_one_letter_code
_entity_poly.pdbx_strand_id
1 'polypeptide(L)'
;RPAETACRAALAGRMVLSTPHTATPEGAVTRLADLGVPDYLVRDVLRGVLGQSLDIRPGQAKAAAGPAGHAVGAALWGSGGWIAGTE
;
A
#
# COMPACT_ATOMS: atom_id res chain seq x y z
N ARG A 1 5.38 19.23 -1.32
CA ARG A 1 4.42 20.36 -1.53
C ARG A 1 2.98 19.93 -1.81
N PRO A 2 2.66 18.95 -2.69
CA PRO A 2 1.29 18.47 -2.87
C PRO A 2 0.63 17.99 -1.57
N ALA A 3 1.42 17.33 -0.71
CA ALA A 3 0.97 16.85 0.59
C ALA A 3 0.53 17.97 1.55
N GLU A 4 1.22 19.12 1.55
CA GLU A 4 0.85 20.26 2.39
C GLU A 4 -0.45 20.91 1.91
N THR A 5 -0.59 21.11 0.59
CA THR A 5 -1.82 21.63 -0.01
C THR A 5 -3.00 20.69 0.23
N ALA A 6 -2.79 19.38 0.15
CA ALA A 6 -3.80 18.36 0.47
C ALA A 6 -4.26 18.48 1.93
N CYS A 7 -3.33 18.62 2.89
CA CYS A 7 -3.67 18.80 4.31
C CYS A 7 -4.48 20.08 4.55
N ARG A 8 -4.07 21.21 3.94
CA ARG A 8 -4.83 22.47 4.02
C ARG A 8 -6.21 22.36 3.36
N ALA A 9 -6.32 21.59 2.28
CA ALA A 9 -7.60 21.32 1.66
C ALA A 9 -8.53 20.52 2.58
N ALA A 10 -8.00 19.49 3.24
CA ALA A 10 -8.72 18.66 4.20
C ALA A 10 -9.18 19.43 5.45
N LEU A 11 -8.34 20.29 6.03
CA LEU A 11 -8.70 21.13 7.18
C LEU A 11 -9.87 22.09 6.88
N ALA A 12 -10.03 22.50 5.62
CA ALA A 12 -11.14 23.35 5.21
C ALA A 12 -12.42 22.57 4.87
N GLY A 13 -12.49 21.28 5.23
CA GLY A 13 -13.68 20.44 5.05
C GLY A 13 -13.81 19.78 3.69
N ARG A 14 -12.74 19.75 2.87
CA ARG A 14 -12.76 19.01 1.58
C ARG A 14 -12.29 17.58 1.79
N MET A 15 -12.98 16.60 1.20
CA MET A 15 -12.47 15.24 1.13
C MET A 15 -11.36 15.16 0.08
N VAL A 16 -10.15 14.83 0.51
CA VAL A 16 -8.97 14.73 -0.36
C VAL A 16 -8.57 13.28 -0.49
N LEU A 17 -8.40 12.82 -1.72
CA LEU A 17 -7.92 11.48 -2.06
C LEU A 17 -6.58 11.60 -2.78
N SER A 18 -5.63 10.76 -2.38
CA SER A 18 -4.28 10.72 -2.97
C SER A 18 -3.70 9.33 -2.81
N THR A 19 -2.71 9.00 -3.66
CA THR A 19 -2.06 7.70 -3.71
C THR A 19 -0.56 7.83 -3.41
N PRO A 20 -0.11 7.50 -2.19
CA PRO A 20 1.31 7.38 -1.88
C PRO A 20 1.85 6.03 -2.36
N HIS A 21 3.05 6.02 -2.92
CA HIS A 21 3.74 4.79 -3.30
C HIS A 21 4.55 4.26 -2.11
N THR A 22 3.92 3.43 -1.29
CA THR A 22 4.55 2.74 -0.16
C THR A 22 4.26 1.25 -0.21
N ALA A 23 5.19 0.44 0.30
CA ALA A 23 5.05 -1.01 0.33
C ALA A 23 3.98 -1.48 1.34
N THR A 24 3.80 -0.73 2.43
CA THR A 24 2.79 -1.01 3.45
C THR A 24 1.89 0.20 3.70
N PRO A 25 0.65 -0.01 4.18
CA PRO A 25 -0.26 1.07 4.55
C PRO A 25 0.29 1.95 5.67
N GLU A 26 0.93 1.36 6.68
CA GLU A 26 1.50 2.10 7.81
C GLU A 26 2.64 3.01 7.35
N GLY A 27 3.41 2.57 6.36
CA GLY A 27 4.49 3.34 5.73
C GLY A 27 4.01 4.62 5.04
N ALA A 28 2.71 4.74 4.72
CA ALA A 28 2.16 5.97 4.15
C ALA A 28 2.22 7.14 5.14
N VAL A 29 2.10 6.89 6.44
CA VAL A 29 2.20 7.93 7.48
C VAL A 29 3.64 8.43 7.57
N THR A 30 4.61 7.50 7.64
CA THR A 30 6.04 7.83 7.61
C THR A 30 6.40 8.60 6.35
N ARG A 31 5.83 8.21 5.20
CA ARG A 31 6.09 8.90 3.93
C ARG A 31 5.58 10.35 3.93
N LEU A 32 4.49 10.65 4.63
CA LEU A 32 4.00 12.03 4.78
C LEU A 32 4.96 12.87 5.65
N ALA A 33 5.52 12.28 6.70
CA ALA A 33 6.54 12.91 7.54
C ALA A 33 7.83 13.21 6.74
N ASP A 34 8.29 12.25 5.93
CA ASP A 34 9.46 12.44 5.05
C ASP A 34 9.26 13.57 4.02
N LEU A 35 8.01 13.81 3.62
CA LEU A 35 7.63 14.89 2.70
C LEU A 35 7.53 16.26 3.40
N GLY A 36 7.86 16.33 4.69
CA GLY A 36 7.89 17.55 5.49
C GLY A 36 6.52 17.98 6.01
N VAL A 37 5.52 17.09 6.04
CA VAL A 37 4.23 17.38 6.67
C VAL A 37 4.36 17.19 8.19
N PRO A 38 4.02 18.20 9.01
CA PRO A 38 3.99 18.04 10.45
C PRO A 38 3.05 16.94 10.92
N ASP A 39 3.50 16.15 11.89
CA ASP A 39 2.79 14.97 12.41
C ASP A 39 1.41 15.29 12.98
N TYR A 40 1.26 16.47 13.60
CA TYR A 40 -0.02 16.93 14.14
C TYR A 40 -1.05 17.17 13.03
N LEU A 41 -0.62 17.67 11.86
CA LEU A 41 -1.53 17.87 10.72
C LEU A 41 -1.99 16.54 10.16
N VAL A 42 -1.08 15.56 10.05
CA VAL A 42 -1.41 14.22 9.57
C VAL A 42 -2.45 13.59 10.51
N ARG A 43 -2.27 13.68 11.82
CA ARG A 43 -3.23 13.17 12.81
C ARG A 43 -4.62 13.80 12.72
N ASP A 44 -4.70 15.10 12.46
CA ASP A 44 -5.98 15.82 12.40
C ASP A 44 -6.78 15.52 11.11
N VAL A 45 -6.08 15.33 9.98
CA VAL A 45 -6.74 15.22 8.66
C VAL A 45 -6.86 13.78 8.13
N LEU A 46 -6.00 12.87 8.57
CA LEU A 46 -5.95 11.51 8.02
C LEU A 46 -7.11 10.67 8.56
N ARG A 47 -7.99 10.21 7.66
CA ARG A 47 -9.11 9.33 8.02
C ARG A 47 -8.78 7.84 7.94
N GLY A 48 -7.90 7.46 7.02
CA GLY A 48 -7.49 6.07 6.83
C GLY A 48 -6.55 5.90 5.64
N VAL A 49 -5.85 4.77 5.60
CA VAL A 49 -4.98 4.37 4.50
C VAL A 49 -5.42 3.01 4.00
N LEU A 50 -5.52 2.84 2.69
CA LEU A 50 -5.90 1.59 2.05
C LEU A 50 -4.68 0.99 1.35
N GLY A 51 -4.32 -0.23 1.74
CA GLY A 51 -3.38 -1.06 0.99
C GLY A 51 -4.11 -1.79 -0.14
N GLN A 52 -3.56 -1.74 -1.35
CA GLN A 52 -4.09 -2.47 -2.49
C GLN A 52 -3.04 -3.45 -3.03
N SER A 53 -3.42 -4.73 -3.14
CA SER A 53 -2.70 -5.73 -3.91
C SER A 53 -3.66 -6.31 -4.94
N LEU A 54 -3.17 -6.60 -6.13
CA LEU A 54 -3.95 -7.21 -7.20
C LEU A 54 -3.43 -8.62 -7.46
N ASP A 55 -4.15 -9.60 -6.93
CA ASP A 55 -3.85 -11.00 -7.18
C ASP A 55 -4.62 -11.51 -8.40
N ILE A 56 -3.90 -12.12 -9.34
CA ILE A 56 -4.50 -12.74 -10.51
C ILE A 56 -5.21 -14.02 -10.04
N ARG A 57 -6.52 -14.10 -10.28
CA ARG A 57 -7.26 -15.33 -10.04
C ARG A 57 -6.81 -16.39 -11.05
N PRO A 58 -6.30 -17.55 -10.60
CA PRO A 58 -6.12 -18.68 -11.51
C PRO A 58 -7.49 -19.07 -12.08
N GLY A 59 -7.54 -19.38 -13.37
CA GLY A 59 -8.77 -19.80 -14.03
C GLY A 59 -9.43 -20.96 -13.29
N GLN A 60 -10.76 -21.01 -13.25
CA GLN A 60 -11.55 -22.04 -12.56
C GLN A 60 -11.36 -23.47 -13.12
N ALA A 61 -10.41 -23.68 -14.02
CA ALA A 61 -10.02 -25.01 -14.50
C ALA A 61 -9.00 -25.60 -13.52
N LYS A 62 -9.53 -26.45 -12.62
CA LYS A 62 -8.82 -27.40 -11.75
C LYS A 62 -8.57 -26.90 -10.32
N ALA A 63 -9.64 -26.93 -9.53
CA ALA A 63 -9.54 -27.32 -8.14
C ALA A 63 -8.96 -28.75 -8.06
N ALA A 64 -7.64 -28.87 -7.93
CA ALA A 64 -6.99 -30.10 -7.50
C ALA A 64 -5.89 -29.75 -6.49
N ALA A 65 -6.27 -29.86 -5.22
CA ALA A 65 -5.47 -30.23 -4.05
C ALA A 65 -3.98 -29.83 -4.02
N GLY A 66 -3.67 -28.86 -3.17
CA GLY A 66 -2.36 -28.64 -2.55
C GLY A 66 -2.54 -27.83 -1.25
N PRO A 67 -1.75 -28.07 -0.19
CA PRO A 67 -2.06 -27.55 1.14
C PRO A 67 -1.95 -26.02 1.17
N ALA A 68 -2.81 -25.41 1.98
CA ALA A 68 -2.82 -23.98 2.24
C ALA A 68 -1.43 -23.53 2.76
N GLY A 69 -0.70 -22.81 1.92
CA GLY A 69 0.61 -22.26 2.26
C GLY A 69 1.21 -21.45 1.11
N HIS A 70 1.16 -20.13 1.24
CA HIS A 70 2.08 -19.14 0.66
C HIS A 70 3.00 -19.60 -0.50
N ALA A 71 2.49 -19.75 -1.73
CA ALA A 71 3.35 -19.91 -2.91
C ALA A 71 2.65 -19.66 -4.26
N VAL A 72 1.72 -18.70 -4.36
CA VAL A 72 1.07 -18.37 -5.65
C VAL A 72 1.98 -17.51 -6.56
N GLY A 73 3.11 -17.00 -6.06
CA GLY A 73 4.03 -16.14 -6.83
C GLY A 73 5.07 -16.87 -7.69
N ALA A 74 5.43 -18.13 -7.37
CA ALA A 74 6.53 -18.83 -8.05
C ALA A 74 6.14 -19.44 -9.41
N ALA A 75 4.84 -19.61 -9.67
CA ALA A 75 4.37 -20.35 -10.84
C ALA A 75 3.95 -19.43 -12.02
N LEU A 76 3.81 -18.12 -11.81
CA LEU A 76 3.35 -17.18 -12.85
C LEU A 76 4.44 -16.21 -13.34
N TRP A 77 5.49 -15.99 -12.55
CA TRP A 77 6.74 -15.40 -13.01
C TRP A 77 7.84 -16.45 -12.87
N GLY A 78 8.32 -16.97 -14.00
CA GLY A 78 9.29 -18.05 -14.03
C GLY A 78 10.50 -17.74 -13.16
N SER A 79 10.78 -18.63 -12.20
CA SER A 79 12.13 -18.99 -11.70
C SER A 79 13.20 -17.88 -11.61
N GLY A 80 12.80 -16.66 -11.24
CA GLY A 80 13.67 -15.50 -11.05
C GLY A 80 13.37 -14.89 -9.70
N GLY A 81 14.25 -15.16 -8.73
CA GLY A 81 14.02 -14.96 -7.32
C GLY A 81 13.67 -13.54 -6.90
N TRP A 82 12.65 -13.44 -6.06
CA TRP A 82 12.57 -12.38 -5.05
C TRP A 82 13.35 -12.87 -3.84
N ILE A 83 14.62 -12.51 -3.78
CA ILE A 83 15.42 -12.57 -2.55
C ILE A 83 14.66 -11.77 -1.50
N ALA A 84 13.99 -12.48 -0.59
CA ALA A 84 13.67 -11.95 0.72
C ALA A 84 15.01 -11.70 1.41
N GLY A 85 15.48 -10.45 1.32
CA GLY A 85 16.58 -9.98 2.15
C GLY A 85 16.11 -9.97 3.60
N THR A 86 16.55 -10.95 4.37
CA THR A 86 16.67 -10.83 5.83
C THR A 86 18.07 -10.28 6.10
N GLU A 87 18.18 -8.96 6.15
CA GLU A 87 19.15 -8.22 6.98
C GLU A 87 18.41 -7.09 7.67
#